data_AF-A0AAD4M7L4-F1
#
_entry.id   AF-A0AAD4M7L4-F1
#
_cell.length_a   1.000
_cell.length_b   1.000
_cell.length_c   1.000
_cell.angle_alpha   90.00
_cell.angle_beta   90.00
_cell.angle_gamma   90.00
#
_symmetry.space_group_name_H-M   'P 1'
#
loop_
_entity.id
_entity.type
_entity.pdbx_description
1 polymer ?
#
loop_
_entity_poly.entity_id
_entity_poly.type
_entity_poly.pdbx_seq_one_letter_code
_entity_poly.pdbx_strand_id
1 'polypeptide(L)'
;MSRVRLADIPALTLYKGESTLSRRGQPISQLICKGKICKLFTPDVIRCVNLGGEGTEVDWKCETDLPESLRLGRIQVSCEGWLGPGDSYVLKG
;
A
#
# COMPACT_ATOMS: atom_id res chain seq x y z
N MET A 1 -6.48 -17.44 -6.65
CA MET A 1 -6.00 -16.04 -6.76
C MET A 1 -6.87 -15.31 -7.77
N SER A 2 -7.09 -14.01 -7.59
CA SER A 2 -7.91 -13.18 -8.50
C SER A 2 -7.19 -11.86 -8.79
N ARG A 3 -7.59 -11.19 -9.87
CA ARG A 3 -7.06 -9.89 -10.27
C ARG A 3 -8.12 -8.81 -10.12
N VAL A 4 -7.67 -7.58 -9.91
CA VAL A 4 -8.50 -6.38 -9.85
C VAL A 4 -7.80 -5.26 -10.61
N ARG A 5 -8.54 -4.36 -11.25
CA ARG A 5 -7.96 -3.17 -11.87
C ARG A 5 -7.52 -2.21 -10.76
N LEU A 6 -6.27 -1.76 -10.79
CA LEU A 6 -5.68 -0.94 -9.73
C LEU A 6 -6.48 0.35 -9.49
N ALA A 7 -6.87 1.03 -10.57
CA ALA A 7 -7.67 2.25 -10.52
C ALA A 7 -9.08 2.06 -9.96
N ASP A 8 -9.62 0.84 -9.94
CA ASP A 8 -10.97 0.55 -9.42
C ASP A 8 -10.95 0.10 -7.95
N ILE A 9 -9.78 0.02 -7.31
CA ILE A 9 -9.66 -0.34 -5.89
C ILE A 9 -10.07 0.89 -5.06
N PRO A 10 -11.12 0.83 -4.24
CA PRO A 10 -11.61 2.01 -3.51
C PRO A 10 -10.71 2.39 -2.33
N ALA A 11 -10.16 1.38 -1.63
CA ALA A 11 -9.28 1.58 -0.49
C ALA A 11 -8.42 0.35 -0.23
N LEU A 12 -7.29 0.58 0.44
CA LEU A 12 -6.40 -0.43 0.99
C LEU A 12 -6.31 -0.23 2.51
N THR A 13 -6.34 -1.32 3.26
CA THR A 13 -6.01 -1.31 4.68
C THR A 13 -4.83 -2.25 4.88
N LEU A 14 -3.71 -1.68 5.32
CA LEU A 14 -2.43 -2.37 5.43
C LEU A 14 -2.08 -2.49 6.91
N TYR A 15 -1.62 -3.66 7.32
CA TYR A 15 -1.31 -3.95 8.72
C TYR A 15 0.18 -4.22 8.92
N LYS A 16 0.68 -3.79 10.08
CA LYS A 16 2.06 -4.05 10.50
C LYS A 16 2.22 -5.52 10.84
N GLY A 17 3.30 -6.12 10.35
CA GLY A 17 3.60 -7.54 10.56
C GLY A 17 2.91 -8.49 9.58
N GLU A 18 1.86 -8.03 8.89
CA GLU A 18 1.22 -8.82 7.84
C GLU A 18 2.01 -8.78 6.54
N SER A 19 1.89 -9.87 5.77
CA SER A 19 2.53 -10.02 4.46
C SER A 19 1.53 -9.84 3.32
N THR A 20 1.99 -9.30 2.20
CA THR A 20 1.23 -9.24 0.94
C THR A 20 1.08 -10.65 0.37
N LEU A 21 0.04 -10.89 -0.43
CA LEU A 21 0.10 -12.03 -1.34
C LEU A 21 1.15 -11.76 -2.43
N SER A 22 1.75 -12.83 -2.94
CA SER A 22 2.59 -12.76 -4.13
C SER A 22 2.33 -13.95 -5.04
N ARG A 23 2.34 -13.71 -6.35
CA ARG A 23 2.18 -14.76 -7.37
C ARG A 23 3.51 -15.12 -8.02
N ARG A 24 4.37 -14.13 -8.28
CA ARG A 24 5.60 -14.30 -9.07
C ARG A 24 6.88 -14.01 -8.28
N GLY A 25 6.74 -13.61 -7.03
CA GLY A 25 7.85 -13.35 -6.12
C GLY A 25 7.59 -13.96 -4.74
N GLN A 26 8.27 -13.41 -3.76
CA GLN A 26 8.02 -13.73 -2.36
C GLN A 26 7.10 -12.67 -1.75
N PRO A 27 6.17 -13.06 -0.86
CA PRO A 27 5.45 -12.13 0.00
C PRO A 27 6.39 -11.12 0.67
N ILE A 28 5.98 -9.84 0.70
CA ILE A 28 6.70 -8.78 1.42
C ILE A 28 5.80 -8.21 2.51
N SER A 29 6.35 -7.44 3.45
CA SER A 29 5.53 -6.76 4.46
C SER A 29 4.55 -5.77 3.82
N GLN A 30 3.28 -5.78 4.24
CA GLN A 30 2.28 -4.82 3.78
C GLN A 30 2.65 -3.37 4.14
N LEU A 31 3.26 -3.18 5.31
CA LEU A 31 3.74 -1.89 5.81
C LEU A 31 5.25 -1.90 6.00
N ILE A 32 5.92 -0.90 5.42
CA ILE A 32 7.35 -0.65 5.62
C ILE A 32 7.53 0.80 6.04
N CYS A 33 7.93 1.02 7.29
CA CYS A 33 8.29 2.35 7.78
C CYS A 33 9.76 2.64 7.45
N LYS A 34 10.02 3.75 6.76
CA LYS A 34 11.38 4.22 6.45
C LYS A 34 11.65 5.58 7.10
N GLY A 35 12.78 5.68 7.80
CA GLY A 35 13.23 6.92 8.45
C GLY A 35 13.65 6.70 9.90
N LYS A 36 14.27 7.71 10.51
CA LYS A 36 14.78 7.62 11.89
C LYS A 36 13.66 7.41 12.92
N ILE A 37 12.51 8.06 12.71
CA ILE A 37 11.35 8.02 13.61
C ILE A 37 10.72 6.62 13.70
N CYS A 38 10.87 5.78 12.67
CA CYS A 38 10.31 4.43 12.65
C CYS A 38 10.82 3.53 13.79
N LYS A 39 11.99 3.84 14.36
CA LYS A 39 12.53 3.16 15.55
C LYS A 39 11.76 3.49 16.84
N LEU A 40 11.11 4.65 16.87
CA LEU A 40 10.35 5.15 18.01
C LEU A 40 8.87 4.79 17.90
N PHE A 41 8.31 4.92 16.69
CA PHE A 41 6.91 4.66 16.44
C PHE A 41 6.70 4.15 15.01
N THR A 42 5.94 3.07 14.88
CA THR A 42 5.43 2.57 13.59
C THR A 42 3.95 2.25 13.79
N PRO A 43 3.04 2.86 13.00
CA PRO A 43 1.60 2.62 13.14
C PRO A 43 1.29 1.15 12.86
N ASP A 44 0.29 0.62 13.57
CA ASP A 44 -0.09 -0.79 13.43
C ASP A 44 -0.99 -1.01 12.20
N VAL A 45 -1.69 0.03 11.75
CA VAL A 45 -2.56 0.02 10.56
C VAL A 45 -2.45 1.34 9.81
N ILE A 46 -2.48 1.30 8.47
CA ILE A 46 -2.66 2.49 7.62
C ILE A 46 -3.78 2.20 6.65
N ARG A 47 -4.69 3.17 6.48
CA ARG A 47 -5.73 3.11 5.47
C ARG A 47 -5.41 4.09 4.34
N CYS A 48 -5.36 3.59 3.11
CA CYS A 48 -5.20 4.38 1.90
C CYS A 48 -6.49 4.40 1.10
N VAL A 49 -6.96 5.57 0.71
CA VAL A 49 -8.16 5.78 -0.10
C VAL A 49 -7.74 6.24 -1.49
N ASN A 50 -8.36 5.67 -2.50
CA ASN A 50 -8.17 6.06 -3.90
C ASN A 50 -8.95 7.36 -4.16
N LEU A 51 -8.24 8.42 -4.56
CA LEU A 51 -8.81 9.71 -4.90
C LEU A 51 -9.10 9.86 -6.41
N GLY A 52 -8.79 8.85 -7.21
CA GLY A 52 -8.90 8.82 -8.66
C GLY A 52 -7.57 8.50 -9.34
N GLY A 53 -7.61 8.36 -10.66
CA GLY A 53 -6.43 8.05 -11.48
C GLY A 53 -6.76 7.09 -12.62
N GLU A 54 -5.73 6.70 -13.37
CA GLU A 54 -5.86 5.78 -14.50
C GLU A 54 -4.65 4.85 -14.64
N GLY A 55 -4.88 3.68 -15.24
CA GLY A 55 -3.81 2.70 -15.45
C GLY A 55 -3.13 2.30 -14.14
N THR A 56 -1.85 2.65 -14.01
CA THR A 56 -1.03 2.44 -12.81
C THR A 56 -0.82 3.69 -11.97
N GLU A 57 -1.25 4.85 -12.46
CA GLU A 57 -1.12 6.14 -11.81
C GLU A 57 -2.40 6.44 -11.03
N VAL A 58 -2.43 5.99 -9.78
CA VAL A 58 -3.56 6.18 -8.85
C VAL A 58 -3.13 7.10 -7.72
N ASP A 59 -3.95 8.12 -7.45
CA ASP A 59 -3.73 9.04 -6.35
C ASP A 59 -4.22 8.42 -5.03
N TRP A 60 -3.28 8.07 -4.16
CA TRP A 60 -3.56 7.44 -2.88
C TRP A 60 -3.39 8.43 -1.73
N LYS A 61 -4.48 8.72 -1.03
CA LYS A 61 -4.43 9.41 0.27
C LYS A 61 -4.40 8.40 1.39
N CYS A 62 -3.32 8.37 2.16
CA CYS A 62 -3.18 7.46 3.28
C CYS A 62 -3.24 8.20 4.62
N GLU A 63 -3.97 7.61 5.57
CA GLU A 63 -4.26 8.17 6.89
C GLU A 63 -4.10 7.07 7.96
N THR A 64 -3.68 7.49 9.16
CA THR A 64 -3.56 6.66 10.37
C THR A 64 -3.58 7.56 11.59
N ASP A 65 -3.93 7.01 12.74
CA ASP A 65 -3.75 7.67 14.02
C ASP A 65 -2.25 7.78 14.32
N LEU A 66 -1.80 9.00 14.62
CA LEU A 66 -0.42 9.32 14.99
C LEU A 66 -0.44 10.21 16.23
N PRO A 67 0.60 10.13 17.08
CA PRO A 67 0.87 11.18 18.06
C PRO A 67 0.92 12.57 17.40
N GLU A 68 0.43 13.59 18.08
CA GLU A 68 0.31 14.97 17.55
C GLU A 68 1.63 15.55 17.04
N SER A 69 2.77 15.11 17.59
CA SER A 69 4.11 15.52 17.17
C SER A 69 4.59 14.87 15.87
N LEU A 70 3.84 13.91 15.31
CA LEU A 70 4.21 13.13 14.15
C LEU A 70 3.26 13.37 12.97
N ARG A 71 3.79 13.25 11.77
CA ARG A 71 3.04 13.25 10.52
C ARG A 71 3.60 12.23 9.56
N LEU A 72 2.76 11.74 8.64
CA LEU A 72 3.24 10.95 7.52
C LEU A 72 4.09 11.83 6.60
N GLY A 73 5.24 11.31 6.21
CA GLY A 73 6.11 11.91 5.21
C GLY A 73 5.66 11.54 3.79
N ARG A 74 6.63 11.30 2.90
CA ARG A 74 6.34 10.75 1.57
C ARG A 74 5.78 9.33 1.72
N ILE A 75 4.70 9.05 0.99
CA ILE A 75 4.05 7.75 0.93
C ILE A 75 4.19 7.19 -0.48
N GLN A 76 4.33 5.88 -0.58
CA GLN A 76 4.31 5.16 -1.84
C GLN A 76 3.47 3.89 -1.65
N VAL A 77 2.46 3.74 -2.50
CA VAL A 77 1.67 2.50 -2.62
C VAL A 77 2.19 1.73 -3.83
N SER A 78 2.30 0.41 -3.69
CA SER A 78 2.74 -0.49 -4.76
C SER A 78 2.01 -1.82 -4.64
N CYS A 79 1.61 -2.38 -5.79
CA CYS A 79 0.91 -3.66 -5.88
C CYS A 79 1.59 -4.55 -6.93
N GLU A 80 1.52 -5.87 -6.77
CA GLU A 80 2.04 -6.79 -7.78
C GLU A 80 1.10 -6.81 -8.99
N GLY A 81 1.58 -6.36 -10.15
CA GLY A 81 0.84 -6.49 -11.40
C GLY A 81 0.50 -7.95 -11.72
N TRP A 82 -0.59 -8.22 -12.42
CA TRP A 82 -1.08 -9.58 -12.65
C TRP A 82 -0.25 -10.32 -13.71
N LEU A 83 0.06 -9.64 -14.81
CA LEU A 83 0.88 -10.16 -15.93
C LEU A 83 2.33 -9.67 -15.90
N GLY A 84 2.61 -8.52 -15.31
CA GLY A 84 3.92 -7.85 -15.40
C GLY A 84 4.04 -6.63 -14.51
N PRO A 85 5.25 -6.12 -14.26
CA PRO A 85 5.42 -4.71 -13.88
C PRO A 85 4.71 -3.81 -14.90
N GLY A 86 3.97 -2.80 -14.43
CA GLY A 86 3.20 -1.89 -15.29
C GLY A 86 1.81 -2.41 -15.72
N ASP A 87 1.39 -3.60 -15.30
CA ASP A 87 0.03 -4.08 -15.56
C ASP A 87 -1.00 -3.31 -14.71
N SER A 88 -1.98 -2.70 -15.38
CA SER A 88 -3.11 -2.01 -14.73
C SER A 88 -4.01 -2.93 -13.92
N TYR A 89 -3.94 -4.26 -14.15
CA TYR A 89 -4.53 -5.25 -13.27
C TYR A 89 -3.47 -5.77 -12.30
N VAL A 90 -3.84 -5.86 -11.02
CA VAL A 90 -2.97 -6.31 -9.94
C VAL A 90 -3.54 -7.53 -9.23
N LEU A 91 -2.68 -8.30 -8.56
CA LEU A 91 -3.08 -9.41 -7.70
C LEU A 91 -3.89 -8.88 -6.52
N LYS A 92 -5.10 -9.42 -6.31
CA LYS A 92 -5.89 -9.17 -5.10
C LYS A 92 -5.27 -9.91 -3.91
N GLY A 93 -4.88 -9.18 -2.87
CA GLY A 93 -4.30 -9.72 -1.64
C GLY A 93 -3.75 -8.66 -0.71
#